data_AF-A0A6C0IB32-F1
#
_entry.id   AF-A0A6C0IB32-F1
#
_cell.length_a   1.000
_cell.length_b   1.000
_cell.length_c   1.000
_cell.angle_alpha   90.00
_cell.angle_beta   90.00
_cell.angle_gamma   90.00
#
_symmetry.space_group_name_H-M   'P 1'
#
loop_
_entity.id
_entity.type
_entity.pdbx_description
1 polymer ?
#
loop_
_entity_poly.entity_id
_entity_poly.type
_entity_poly.pdbx_seq_one_letter_code
_entity_poly.pdbx_strand_id
1 'polypeptide(L)'
;MPKYRNKICDSKMTFEECELTILRQAVDESEKLAKSRVVNNEIVRKIIKILEDFLMDKKLICYGGTAINNILPSDAQFYNRDIEIPDYDFYSPNALKDAIELANIYYKEGYSEIEAKAGVHYGTFKVFVNFIPIADITYLPEILFKNIRAESISIAGILYAPPNFLRMNMYLELSRPAGDVSRWEKVLKRLTVLNKYYSPMKHFQCSSVDFQRKMDDTNLISDISLEEKIYFIVRDSLINQSVVFLGGYASSLYGKFMSFKERRLVQKIPDFDVLSEDPKRTAMIVEERLQDAGIKKISIKKHDAVGEIIPEHYEIRVGKDILGHIYQPIACHSYNEIHIDSHIVRVGTIDTLLTFYLAFVYSGIEYHDKDRILCMVEYLYKVQEKNRLEQKGILKRYSLNCIGKQPTLDDLRAEKAEKFKELASKRGTTEYDMWFLKYSPSKQKGAKPDETETVSESATKKSKTKSKPKTVRKKKLNLVQTRKKNGWLL
;
A
#
# COMPACT_ATOMS: atom_id res chain seq x y z
N MET A 1 22.69 -43.89 26.26
CA MET A 1 23.53 -42.72 25.87
C MET A 1 22.72 -41.85 24.93
N PRO A 2 22.89 -40.51 24.92
CA PRO A 2 22.25 -39.66 23.92
C PRO A 2 22.80 -39.99 22.51
N LYS A 3 21.92 -39.94 21.50
CA LYS A 3 22.23 -40.30 20.10
C LYS A 3 23.32 -39.42 19.49
N TYR A 4 23.34 -38.14 19.88
CA TYR A 4 24.34 -37.15 19.49
C TYR A 4 24.98 -36.52 20.74
N ARG A 5 26.22 -36.03 20.61
CA ARG A 5 26.91 -35.26 21.67
C ARG A 5 26.63 -33.76 21.60
N ASN A 6 26.15 -33.24 20.47
CA ASN A 6 25.86 -31.82 20.32
C ASN A 6 24.52 -31.47 20.99
N LYS A 7 24.52 -30.42 21.82
CA LYS A 7 23.38 -30.02 22.66
C LYS A 7 22.16 -29.51 21.88
N ILE A 8 22.34 -29.11 20.62
CA ILE A 8 21.24 -28.64 19.76
C ILE A 8 20.52 -29.77 19.01
N CYS A 9 21.13 -30.95 18.91
CA CYS A 9 20.54 -32.08 18.21
C CYS A 9 19.74 -32.95 19.17
N ASP A 10 18.46 -33.18 18.87
CA ASP A 10 17.63 -34.10 19.66
C ASP A 10 17.84 -35.57 19.25
N SER A 11 17.32 -36.50 20.05
CA SER A 11 17.49 -37.94 19.80
C SER A 11 16.59 -38.51 18.70
N LYS A 12 15.60 -37.75 18.22
CA LYS A 12 14.67 -38.11 17.14
C LYS A 12 15.23 -37.74 15.77
N MET A 13 15.99 -36.65 15.67
CA MET A 13 16.65 -36.19 14.44
C MET A 13 17.47 -37.29 13.74
N THR A 14 17.52 -37.30 12.42
CA THR A 14 18.52 -38.05 11.64
C THR A 14 19.91 -37.42 11.74
N PHE A 15 20.94 -38.08 11.17
CA PHE A 15 22.29 -37.53 11.15
C PHE A 15 22.34 -36.23 10.32
N GLU A 16 21.69 -36.25 9.17
CA GLU A 16 21.55 -35.15 8.22
C GLU A 16 20.75 -33.98 8.81
N GLU A 17 19.69 -34.26 9.58
CA GLU A 17 18.93 -33.24 10.30
C GLU A 17 19.76 -32.57 11.41
N CYS A 18 20.58 -33.35 12.13
CA CYS A 18 21.53 -32.80 13.11
C CYS A 18 22.61 -31.96 12.42
N GLU A 19 23.20 -32.42 11.32
CA GLU A 19 24.18 -31.67 10.52
C GLU A 19 23.61 -30.35 9.99
N LEU A 20 22.41 -30.36 9.41
CA LEU A 20 21.72 -29.14 8.96
C LEU A 20 21.38 -28.19 10.12
N THR A 21 21.06 -28.72 11.30
CA THR A 21 20.82 -27.89 12.50
C THR A 21 22.10 -27.21 12.98
N ILE A 22 23.23 -27.91 12.94
CA ILE A 22 24.56 -27.35 13.24
C ILE A 22 24.94 -26.27 12.23
N LEU A 23 24.73 -26.52 10.93
CA LEU A 23 24.99 -25.54 9.88
C LEU A 23 24.12 -24.28 10.08
N ARG A 24 22.82 -24.44 10.36
CA ARG A 24 21.90 -23.31 10.62
C ARG A 24 22.35 -22.48 11.82
N GLN A 25 22.74 -23.11 12.94
CA GLN A 25 23.27 -22.38 14.09
C GLN A 25 24.54 -21.59 13.71
N ALA A 26 25.47 -22.21 12.99
CA ALA A 26 26.71 -21.54 12.59
C ALA A 26 26.46 -20.34 11.65
N VAL A 27 25.47 -20.45 10.75
CA VAL A 27 24.99 -19.34 9.91
C VAL A 27 24.39 -18.23 10.78
N ASP A 28 23.45 -18.55 11.67
CA ASP A 28 22.81 -17.59 12.58
C ASP A 28 23.82 -16.83 13.46
N GLU A 29 24.84 -17.53 13.98
CA GLU A 29 25.91 -16.94 14.79
C GLU A 29 26.83 -16.04 13.96
N SER A 30 27.22 -16.49 12.76
CA SER A 30 28.03 -15.72 11.82
C SER A 30 27.32 -14.43 11.39
N GLU A 31 26.03 -14.50 11.04
CA GLU A 31 25.23 -13.34 10.69
C GLU A 31 25.09 -12.35 11.85
N LYS A 32 24.82 -12.82 13.08
CA LYS A 32 24.74 -11.95 14.28
C LYS A 32 26.07 -11.22 14.52
N LEU A 33 27.20 -11.92 14.41
CA LEU A 33 28.52 -11.33 14.56
C LEU A 33 28.82 -10.30 13.47
N ALA A 34 28.46 -10.58 12.21
CA ALA A 34 28.63 -9.66 11.10
C ALA A 34 27.78 -8.40 11.28
N LYS A 35 26.47 -8.54 11.53
CA LYS A 35 25.55 -7.41 11.72
C LYS A 35 25.94 -6.54 12.92
N SER A 36 26.28 -7.14 14.06
CA SER A 36 26.68 -6.40 15.27
C SER A 36 27.97 -5.59 15.08
N ARG A 37 28.94 -6.07 14.28
CA ARG A 37 30.13 -5.27 13.91
C ARG A 37 29.79 -4.02 13.10
N VAL A 38 28.76 -4.09 12.24
CA VAL A 38 28.30 -2.93 11.45
C VAL A 38 27.56 -1.93 12.33
N VAL A 39 26.64 -2.39 13.19
CA VAL A 39 25.89 -1.52 14.12
C VAL A 39 26.78 -0.82 15.15
N ASN A 40 27.82 -1.50 15.63
CA ASN A 40 28.77 -0.93 16.58
C ASN A 40 29.84 -0.03 15.92
N ASN A 41 29.82 0.15 14.60
CA ASN A 41 30.66 1.12 13.91
C ASN A 41 30.21 2.55 14.23
N GLU A 42 31.11 3.38 14.77
CA GLU A 42 30.83 4.77 15.12
C GLU A 42 30.31 5.61 13.93
N ILE A 43 30.75 5.29 12.72
CA ILE A 43 30.31 5.95 11.49
C ILE A 43 28.82 5.69 11.26
N VAL A 44 28.36 4.45 11.46
CA VAL A 44 26.96 4.04 11.30
C VAL A 44 26.09 4.66 12.40
N ARG A 45 26.57 4.68 13.65
CA ARG A 45 25.87 5.36 14.76
C ARG A 45 25.67 6.85 14.50
N LYS A 46 26.67 7.54 13.94
CA LYS A 46 26.55 8.95 13.52
C LYS A 46 25.53 9.11 12.38
N ILE A 47 25.54 8.22 11.38
CA ILE A 47 24.56 8.25 10.28
C ILE A 47 23.12 8.14 10.80
N ILE A 48 22.87 7.18 11.69
CA ILE A 48 21.55 6.97 12.32
C ILE A 48 21.14 8.21 13.12
N LYS A 49 22.05 8.76 13.94
CA LYS A 49 21.75 9.96 14.72
C LYS A 49 21.34 11.16 13.84
N ILE A 50 22.06 11.42 12.75
CA ILE A 50 21.71 12.50 11.81
C ILE A 50 20.29 12.32 11.24
N LEU A 51 19.89 11.08 10.95
CA LEU A 51 18.53 10.79 10.50
C LEU A 51 17.50 10.99 11.62
N GLU A 52 17.77 10.52 12.83
CA GLU A 52 16.89 10.68 13.98
C GLU A 52 16.68 12.18 14.31
N ASP A 53 17.75 12.98 14.28
CA ASP A 53 17.71 14.43 14.44
C ASP A 53 16.87 15.09 13.30
N PHE A 54 17.07 14.69 12.04
CA PHE A 54 16.27 15.16 10.89
C PHE A 54 14.77 14.84 11.03
N LEU A 55 14.43 13.62 11.46
CA LEU A 55 13.05 13.18 11.71
C LEU A 55 12.40 14.00 12.83
N MET A 56 13.16 14.27 13.90
CA MET A 56 12.72 15.10 15.02
C MET A 56 12.47 16.56 14.59
N ASP A 57 13.36 17.17 13.82
CA ASP A 57 13.22 18.57 13.41
C ASP A 57 12.08 18.76 12.41
N LYS A 58 12.00 17.89 11.39
CA LYS A 58 10.97 17.95 10.34
C LYS A 58 9.60 17.46 10.80
N LYS A 59 9.53 16.74 11.93
CA LYS A 59 8.30 16.09 12.45
C LYS A 59 7.65 15.17 11.41
N LEU A 60 8.46 14.36 10.76
CA LEU A 60 8.03 13.34 9.80
C LEU A 60 7.56 12.07 10.52
N ILE A 61 6.74 11.26 9.83
CA ILE A 61 6.02 10.14 10.46
C ILE A 61 6.64 8.82 10.02
N CYS A 62 7.35 8.15 10.91
CA CYS A 62 7.87 6.81 10.68
C CYS A 62 6.73 5.79 10.58
N TYR A 63 6.83 4.84 9.64
CA TYR A 63 5.88 3.74 9.47
C TYR A 63 6.60 2.37 9.42
N GLY A 64 5.91 1.36 8.90
CA GLY A 64 6.54 0.07 8.59
C GLY A 64 6.92 -0.74 9.82
N GLY A 65 7.92 -1.61 9.65
CA GLY A 65 8.36 -2.52 10.72
C GLY A 65 8.96 -1.80 11.92
N THR A 66 9.72 -0.73 11.66
CA THR A 66 10.41 0.06 12.68
C THR A 66 9.43 0.86 13.52
N ALA A 67 8.38 1.42 12.93
CA ALA A 67 7.33 2.07 13.71
C ALA A 67 6.56 1.11 14.60
N ILE A 68 6.13 -0.05 14.08
CA ILE A 68 5.45 -1.07 14.89
C ILE A 68 6.35 -1.50 16.06
N ASN A 69 7.64 -1.71 15.82
CA ASN A 69 8.58 -2.07 16.88
C ASN A 69 8.69 -0.97 17.95
N ASN A 70 8.91 0.28 17.55
CA ASN A 70 9.30 1.35 18.46
C ASN A 70 8.16 1.86 19.35
N ILE A 71 6.89 1.66 18.95
CA ILE A 71 5.73 1.96 19.80
C ILE A 71 5.41 0.83 20.80
N LEU A 72 6.00 -0.35 20.65
CA LEU A 72 5.77 -1.46 21.58
C LEU A 72 6.63 -1.31 22.85
N PRO A 73 6.11 -1.75 24.03
CA PRO A 73 6.92 -1.96 25.22
C PRO A 73 8.16 -2.82 24.94
N SER A 74 9.25 -2.57 25.67
CA SER A 74 10.57 -3.15 25.40
C SER A 74 10.59 -4.69 25.41
N ASP A 75 9.75 -5.34 26.23
CA ASP A 75 9.56 -6.79 26.30
C ASP A 75 8.86 -7.39 25.06
N ALA A 76 8.23 -6.54 24.25
CA ALA A 76 7.46 -6.93 23.07
C ALA A 76 8.11 -6.49 21.74
N GLN A 77 9.25 -5.80 21.79
CA GLN A 77 10.01 -5.42 20.61
C GLN A 77 10.63 -6.66 19.95
N PHE A 78 10.57 -6.70 18.62
CA PHE A 78 11.01 -7.83 17.79
C PHE A 78 12.25 -7.52 16.95
N TYR A 79 12.76 -6.28 16.99
CA TYR A 79 14.06 -5.90 16.45
C TYR A 79 15.05 -5.65 17.59
N ASN A 80 16.29 -6.11 17.42
CA ASN A 80 17.38 -5.86 18.35
C ASN A 80 18.31 -4.76 17.81
N ARG A 81 18.27 -3.58 18.43
CA ARG A 81 19.07 -2.41 18.05
C ARG A 81 20.58 -2.55 18.27
N ASP A 82 21.04 -3.54 19.03
CA ASP A 82 22.48 -3.83 19.25
C ASP A 82 23.08 -4.69 18.13
N ILE A 83 22.21 -5.24 17.26
CA ILE A 83 22.58 -6.18 16.20
C ILE A 83 22.09 -5.68 14.83
N GLU A 84 20.94 -5.02 14.73
CA GLU A 84 20.35 -4.61 13.44
C GLU A 84 20.23 -3.07 13.31
N ILE A 85 20.62 -2.53 12.14
CA ILE A 85 20.35 -1.14 11.79
C ILE A 85 18.83 -0.97 11.61
N PRO A 86 18.19 0.04 12.23
CA PRO A 86 16.79 0.33 11.99
C PRO A 86 16.54 0.74 10.53
N ASP A 87 15.63 0.02 9.86
CA ASP A 87 15.15 0.35 8.52
C ASP A 87 14.09 1.45 8.64
N TYR A 88 14.50 2.71 8.39
CA TYR A 88 13.65 3.89 8.62
C TYR A 88 12.80 4.22 7.39
N ASP A 89 11.62 3.58 7.34
CA ASP A 89 10.48 3.99 6.51
C ASP A 89 9.80 5.25 7.11
N PHE A 90 9.63 6.35 6.37
CA PHE A 90 8.82 7.49 6.83
C PHE A 90 8.07 8.26 5.74
N TYR A 91 6.93 8.83 6.11
CA TYR A 91 6.11 9.67 5.24
C TYR A 91 6.55 11.14 5.30
N SER A 92 6.46 11.82 4.16
CA SER A 92 6.59 13.28 4.06
C SER A 92 5.65 13.87 3.00
N PRO A 93 5.02 15.03 3.22
CA PRO A 93 4.31 15.77 2.18
C PRO A 93 5.25 16.45 1.16
N ASN A 94 6.56 16.46 1.42
CA ASN A 94 7.61 17.03 0.57
C ASN A 94 8.75 16.03 0.30
N ALA A 95 8.45 14.74 0.24
CA ALA A 95 9.42 13.62 0.22
C ALA A 95 10.63 13.81 -0.73
N LEU A 96 10.42 14.33 -1.94
CA LEU A 96 11.51 14.65 -2.89
C LEU A 96 12.51 15.67 -2.32
N LYS A 97 12.02 16.76 -1.73
CA LYS A 97 12.86 17.81 -1.15
C LYS A 97 13.57 17.31 0.10
N ASP A 98 12.87 16.58 0.96
CA ASP A 98 13.44 16.02 2.19
C ASP A 98 14.53 14.98 1.89
N ALA A 99 14.39 14.17 0.82
CA ALA A 99 15.44 13.25 0.36
C ALA A 99 16.71 13.98 -0.12
N ILE A 100 16.54 15.08 -0.87
CA ILE A 100 17.64 15.95 -1.31
C ILE A 100 18.29 16.66 -0.13
N GLU A 101 17.50 17.13 0.84
CA GLU A 101 17.98 17.83 2.03
C GLU A 101 18.77 16.90 2.95
N LEU A 102 18.25 15.72 3.25
CA LEU A 102 18.93 14.70 4.05
C LEU A 102 20.27 14.28 3.41
N ALA A 103 20.30 14.07 2.09
CA ALA A 103 21.54 13.81 1.35
C ALA A 103 22.55 14.97 1.48
N ASN A 104 22.08 16.21 1.47
CA ASN A 104 22.93 17.39 1.66
C ASN A 104 23.45 17.54 3.09
N ILE A 105 22.69 17.12 4.11
CA ILE A 105 23.16 17.09 5.50
C ILE A 105 24.34 16.10 5.61
N TYR A 106 24.18 14.87 5.12
CA TYR A 106 25.29 13.90 5.11
C TYR A 106 26.54 14.41 4.35
N TYR A 107 26.36 15.09 3.22
CA TYR A 107 27.50 15.66 2.51
C TYR A 107 28.22 16.79 3.29
N LYS A 108 27.48 17.60 4.06
CA LYS A 108 28.06 18.62 4.94
C LYS A 108 28.83 18.01 6.11
N GLU A 109 28.36 16.88 6.64
CA GLU A 109 29.02 16.10 7.71
C GLU A 109 30.25 15.31 7.21
N GLY A 110 30.67 15.50 5.94
CA GLY A 110 31.92 14.97 5.40
C GLY A 110 31.84 13.56 4.82
N TYR A 111 30.64 12.98 4.68
CA TYR A 111 30.46 11.72 3.96
C TYR A 111 30.69 11.94 2.44
N SER A 112 31.29 10.96 1.76
CA SER A 112 31.70 11.10 0.35
C SER A 112 30.71 10.47 -0.64
N GLU A 113 30.22 9.28 -0.32
CA GLU A 113 29.36 8.48 -1.20
C GLU A 113 27.90 8.60 -0.75
N ILE A 114 27.22 9.66 -1.20
CA ILE A 114 25.79 9.89 -0.96
C ILE A 114 25.01 9.82 -2.28
N GLU A 115 23.92 9.06 -2.27
CA GLU A 115 22.92 9.03 -3.36
C GLU A 115 21.52 9.10 -2.78
N ALA A 116 20.72 10.09 -3.20
CA ALA A 116 19.27 10.07 -3.06
C ALA A 116 18.67 9.73 -4.43
N LYS A 117 17.83 8.70 -4.52
CA LYS A 117 17.22 8.27 -5.78
C LYS A 117 15.77 7.84 -5.64
N ALA A 118 15.03 7.89 -6.73
CA ALA A 118 13.67 7.33 -6.77
C ALA A 118 13.68 5.82 -6.49
N GLY A 119 12.74 5.37 -5.66
CA GLY A 119 12.48 3.96 -5.36
C GLY A 119 11.77 3.24 -6.50
N VAL A 120 11.28 2.03 -6.24
CA VAL A 120 10.48 1.28 -7.24
C VAL A 120 9.10 1.90 -7.40
N HIS A 121 8.45 2.27 -6.30
CA HIS A 121 7.16 2.95 -6.29
C HIS A 121 7.32 4.45 -6.58
N TYR A 122 6.28 5.06 -7.18
CA TYR A 122 6.24 6.49 -7.46
C TYR A 122 6.21 7.30 -6.15
N GLY A 123 6.96 8.40 -6.08
CA GLY A 123 6.99 9.26 -4.89
C GLY A 123 7.68 8.68 -3.64
N THR A 124 8.21 7.45 -3.69
CA THR A 124 9.17 6.94 -2.70
C THR A 124 10.59 7.23 -3.14
N PHE A 125 11.44 7.69 -2.23
CA PHE A 125 12.85 7.96 -2.44
C PHE A 125 13.71 7.17 -1.45
N LYS A 126 14.86 6.70 -1.90
CA LYS A 126 15.84 5.99 -1.08
C LYS A 126 17.10 6.84 -0.92
N VAL A 127 17.54 7.04 0.32
CA VAL A 127 18.80 7.73 0.63
C VAL A 127 19.85 6.71 1.07
N PHE A 128 21.00 6.74 0.40
CA PHE A 128 22.16 5.90 0.66
C PHE A 128 23.33 6.74 1.15
N VAL A 129 24.06 6.25 2.16
CA VAL A 129 25.29 6.84 2.67
C VAL A 129 26.35 5.75 2.76
N ASN A 130 27.48 5.92 2.10
CA ASN A 130 28.54 4.92 1.98
C ASN A 130 28.01 3.54 1.54
N PHE A 131 27.10 3.55 0.56
CA PHE A 131 26.37 2.39 0.02
C PHE A 131 25.40 1.67 0.98
N ILE A 132 25.29 2.12 2.24
CA ILE A 132 24.30 1.62 3.19
C ILE A 132 22.95 2.31 2.89
N PRO A 133 21.83 1.58 2.72
CA PRO A 133 20.50 2.18 2.68
C PRO A 133 20.14 2.72 4.07
N ILE A 134 19.79 4.00 4.16
CA ILE A 134 19.57 4.70 5.43
C ILE A 134 18.10 5.04 5.67
N ALA A 135 17.38 5.40 4.61
CA ALA A 135 16.01 5.87 4.71
C ALA A 135 15.20 5.61 3.43
N ASP A 136 13.94 5.22 3.60
CA ASP A 136 12.89 5.21 2.59
C ASP A 136 11.87 6.31 2.90
N ILE A 137 11.81 7.31 2.04
CA ILE A 137 11.01 8.53 2.21
C ILE A 137 9.85 8.50 1.22
N THR A 138 8.63 8.29 1.70
CA THR A 138 7.45 8.13 0.85
C THR A 138 6.57 9.37 0.88
N TYR A 139 6.21 9.86 -0.31
CA TYR A 139 5.26 10.96 -0.45
C TYR A 139 3.89 10.59 0.11
N LEU A 140 3.31 11.47 0.91
CA LEU A 140 1.96 11.34 1.42
C LEU A 140 1.21 12.68 1.29
N PRO A 141 0.04 12.73 0.63
CA PRO A 141 -0.74 13.95 0.50
C PRO A 141 -0.97 14.68 1.84
N GLU A 142 -0.84 16.01 1.81
CA GLU A 142 -0.88 16.89 2.99
C GLU A 142 -2.07 16.65 3.93
N ILE A 143 -3.26 16.34 3.38
CA ILE A 143 -4.46 16.03 4.16
C ILE A 143 -4.32 14.72 4.96
N LEU A 144 -3.84 13.65 4.32
CA LEU A 144 -3.57 12.37 4.97
C LEU A 144 -2.45 12.53 6.00
N PHE A 145 -1.38 13.22 5.63
CA PHE A 145 -0.24 13.47 6.52
C PHE A 145 -0.67 14.22 7.79
N LYS A 146 -1.49 15.28 7.67
CA LYS A 146 -2.05 16.00 8.83
C LYS A 146 -2.90 15.10 9.73
N ASN A 147 -3.82 14.34 9.16
CA ASN A 147 -4.74 13.49 9.92
C ASN A 147 -4.00 12.37 10.67
N ILE A 148 -3.00 11.76 10.03
CA ILE A 148 -2.15 10.72 10.63
C ILE A 148 -1.22 11.32 11.69
N ARG A 149 -0.66 12.51 11.44
CA ARG A 149 0.21 13.22 12.39
C ARG A 149 -0.52 13.58 13.68
N ALA A 150 -1.79 13.97 13.60
CA ALA A 150 -2.62 14.32 14.75
C ALA A 150 -2.81 13.16 15.75
N GLU A 151 -2.68 11.91 15.30
CA GLU A 151 -2.75 10.71 16.15
C GLU A 151 -1.39 10.03 16.38
N SER A 152 -0.31 10.57 15.82
CA SER A 152 1.01 9.94 15.87
C SER A 152 1.56 9.81 17.29
N ILE A 153 2.26 8.71 17.56
CA ILE A 153 2.89 8.44 18.85
C ILE A 153 4.31 9.01 18.81
N SER A 154 4.61 9.96 19.71
CA SER A 154 5.97 10.51 19.87
C SER A 154 6.77 9.68 20.86
N ILE A 155 7.86 9.05 20.39
CA ILE A 155 8.84 8.35 21.25
C ILE A 155 10.20 9.02 21.03
N ALA A 156 10.78 9.55 22.11
CA ALA A 156 12.02 10.33 22.07
C ALA A 156 12.02 11.50 21.05
N GLY A 157 10.86 12.08 20.75
CA GLY A 157 10.72 13.22 19.83
C GLY A 157 10.47 12.84 18.36
N ILE A 158 10.69 11.58 17.98
CA ILE A 158 10.37 11.01 16.66
C ILE A 158 8.88 10.61 16.64
N LEU A 159 8.17 10.96 15.57
CA LEU A 159 6.77 10.61 15.39
C LEU A 159 6.62 9.26 14.68
N TYR A 160 5.79 8.38 15.23
CA TYR A 160 5.45 7.08 14.67
C TYR A 160 3.97 7.03 14.31
N ALA A 161 3.66 6.40 13.17
CA ALA A 161 2.29 6.29 12.67
C ALA A 161 1.35 5.64 13.73
N PRO A 162 0.10 6.12 13.85
CA PRO A 162 -0.84 5.63 14.84
C PRO A 162 -1.15 4.14 14.65
N PRO A 163 -1.46 3.40 15.73
CA PRO A 163 -1.73 1.96 15.66
C PRO A 163 -2.83 1.57 14.65
N ASN A 164 -3.85 2.41 14.46
CA ASN A 164 -4.92 2.16 13.49
C ASN A 164 -4.42 2.27 12.04
N PHE A 165 -3.53 3.23 11.74
CA PHE A 165 -2.89 3.31 10.43
C PHE A 165 -1.91 2.14 10.19
N LEU A 166 -1.16 1.73 11.22
CA LEU A 166 -0.30 0.55 11.13
C LEU A 166 -1.11 -0.75 10.93
N ARG A 167 -2.30 -0.87 11.54
CA ARG A 167 -3.25 -1.95 11.23
C ARG A 167 -3.72 -1.89 9.79
N MET A 168 -4.09 -0.71 9.27
CA MET A 168 -4.52 -0.53 7.88
C MET A 168 -3.49 -1.13 6.91
N ASN A 169 -2.23 -0.74 7.06
CA ASN A 169 -1.13 -1.26 6.23
C ASN A 169 -0.94 -2.78 6.36
N MET A 170 -1.15 -3.36 7.55
CA MET A 170 -1.03 -4.81 7.74
C MET A 170 -2.23 -5.58 7.17
N TYR A 171 -3.44 -5.06 7.32
CA TYR A 171 -4.63 -5.65 6.70
C TYR A 171 -4.58 -5.52 5.18
N LEU A 172 -4.04 -4.41 4.64
CA LEU A 172 -3.83 -4.19 3.21
C LEU A 172 -3.03 -5.33 2.59
N GLU A 173 -1.89 -5.69 3.19
CA GLU A 173 -1.05 -6.83 2.79
C GLU A 173 -1.81 -8.17 2.88
N LEU A 174 -2.46 -8.45 4.01
CA LEU A 174 -3.22 -9.70 4.21
C LEU A 174 -4.46 -9.82 3.30
N SER A 175 -4.97 -8.69 2.80
CA SER A 175 -6.13 -8.63 1.90
C SER A 175 -5.77 -8.83 0.43
N ARG A 176 -4.48 -8.88 0.06
CA ARG A 176 -3.98 -8.91 -1.33
C ARG A 176 -3.36 -10.28 -1.70
N PRO A 177 -4.15 -11.30 -2.08
CA PRO A 177 -3.66 -12.65 -2.37
C PRO A 177 -2.79 -12.76 -3.63
N ALA A 178 -2.85 -11.76 -4.52
CA ALA A 178 -1.94 -11.65 -5.68
C ALA A 178 -0.68 -10.79 -5.38
N GLY A 179 -0.58 -10.22 -4.18
CA GLY A 179 0.58 -9.45 -3.72
C GLY A 179 1.73 -10.33 -3.21
N ASP A 180 2.63 -9.76 -2.40
CA ASP A 180 3.74 -10.51 -1.82
C ASP A 180 3.30 -11.34 -0.59
N VAL A 181 2.66 -12.48 -0.88
CA VAL A 181 2.19 -13.44 0.13
C VAL A 181 3.31 -14.02 1.01
N SER A 182 4.59 -13.91 0.60
CA SER A 182 5.71 -14.34 1.44
C SER A 182 5.82 -13.54 2.75
N ARG A 183 5.27 -12.32 2.76
CA ARG A 183 5.26 -11.42 3.92
C ARG A 183 4.16 -11.77 4.93
N TRP A 184 3.13 -12.52 4.54
CA TRP A 184 1.91 -12.70 5.34
C TRP A 184 2.15 -13.26 6.75
N GLU A 185 3.06 -14.22 6.93
CA GLU A 185 3.39 -14.75 8.25
C GLU A 185 4.01 -13.66 9.15
N LYS A 186 4.95 -12.88 8.61
CA LYS A 186 5.62 -11.77 9.30
C LYS A 186 4.63 -10.64 9.64
N VAL A 187 3.72 -10.33 8.73
CA VAL A 187 2.64 -9.35 8.92
C VAL A 187 1.67 -9.80 10.01
N LEU A 188 1.19 -11.05 9.98
CA LEU A 188 0.24 -11.58 10.96
C LEU A 188 0.85 -11.61 12.38
N LYS A 189 2.12 -12.01 12.52
CA LYS A 189 2.83 -11.96 13.82
C LYS A 189 2.87 -10.54 14.38
N ARG A 190 3.23 -9.55 13.56
CA ARG A 190 3.26 -8.13 13.93
C ARG A 190 1.88 -7.58 14.29
N LEU A 191 0.86 -7.89 13.50
CA LEU A 191 -0.53 -7.51 13.77
C LEU A 191 -1.02 -8.07 15.11
N THR A 192 -0.68 -9.33 15.41
CA THR A 192 -1.02 -9.97 16.69
C THR A 192 -0.38 -9.27 17.88
N VAL A 193 0.91 -8.93 17.81
CA VAL A 193 1.60 -8.19 18.88
C VAL A 193 1.07 -6.76 19.00
N LEU A 194 0.86 -6.05 17.89
CA LEU A 194 0.28 -4.71 17.90
C LEU A 194 -1.10 -4.70 18.58
N ASN A 195 -1.97 -5.65 18.23
CA ASN A 195 -3.32 -5.76 18.79
C ASN A 195 -3.34 -6.16 20.28
N LYS A 196 -2.31 -6.86 20.78
CA LYS A 196 -2.17 -7.19 22.20
C LYS A 196 -1.98 -5.93 23.06
N TYR A 197 -1.09 -5.02 22.65
CA TYR A 197 -0.75 -3.83 23.45
C TYR A 197 -1.67 -2.64 23.14
N TYR A 198 -1.95 -2.44 21.85
CA TYR A 198 -2.94 -1.49 21.35
C TYR A 198 -4.17 -2.29 20.90
N SER A 199 -5.15 -2.50 21.78
CA SER A 199 -6.39 -3.15 21.37
C SER A 199 -7.22 -2.20 20.49
N PRO A 200 -7.80 -2.66 19.36
CA PRO A 200 -8.80 -1.91 18.60
C PRO A 200 -10.03 -1.51 19.44
N MET A 201 -10.28 -2.19 20.57
CA MET A 201 -11.46 -1.98 21.44
C MET A 201 -11.23 -0.97 22.57
N LYS A 202 -10.08 -0.27 22.61
CA LYS A 202 -9.80 0.71 23.66
C LYS A 202 -10.37 2.10 23.26
N HIS A 203 -11.31 2.58 24.08
CA HIS A 203 -11.81 3.97 24.17
C HIS A 203 -13.01 4.42 23.30
N PHE A 204 -13.75 3.55 22.62
CA PHE A 204 -14.97 3.96 21.89
C PHE A 204 -16.28 3.52 22.57
N GLN A 205 -17.15 4.48 22.89
CA GLN A 205 -18.53 4.21 23.34
C GLN A 205 -19.46 4.02 22.14
N CYS A 206 -19.34 2.89 21.45
CA CYS A 206 -20.19 2.59 20.29
C CYS A 206 -21.70 2.50 20.60
N SER A 207 -22.08 2.50 21.88
CA SER A 207 -23.47 2.61 22.33
C SER A 207 -24.09 4.00 22.18
N SER A 208 -23.29 5.07 21.99
CA SER A 208 -23.76 6.45 21.84
C SER A 208 -23.61 7.02 20.43
N VAL A 209 -23.07 6.23 19.49
CA VAL A 209 -22.93 6.63 18.07
C VAL A 209 -24.25 6.37 17.35
N ASP A 210 -24.76 7.34 16.59
CA ASP A 210 -25.90 7.09 15.71
C ASP A 210 -25.42 6.47 14.39
N PHE A 211 -25.79 5.21 14.17
CA PHE A 211 -25.48 4.49 12.94
C PHE A 211 -26.48 4.80 11.81
N GLN A 212 -27.63 5.42 12.14
CA GLN A 212 -28.69 5.68 11.20
C GLN A 212 -28.53 7.08 10.59
N ARG A 213 -27.99 7.14 9.37
CA ARG A 213 -28.34 8.23 8.46
C ARG A 213 -29.83 8.12 8.17
N LYS A 214 -30.61 9.10 8.62
CA LYS A 214 -31.95 9.31 8.07
C LYS A 214 -31.77 10.01 6.73
N MET A 215 -32.54 9.63 5.72
CA MET A 215 -32.63 10.43 4.50
C MET A 215 -33.26 11.78 4.86
N ASP A 216 -32.54 12.87 4.63
CA ASP A 216 -32.83 14.17 5.25
C ASP A 216 -33.97 14.93 4.54
N ASP A 217 -34.27 14.60 3.28
CA ASP A 217 -35.43 15.14 2.55
C ASP A 217 -36.75 14.45 2.99
N THR A 218 -37.11 14.68 4.25
CA THR A 218 -38.39 14.34 4.91
C THR A 218 -39.65 14.88 4.21
N ASN A 219 -39.51 15.69 3.16
CA ASN A 219 -40.59 16.18 2.29
C ASN A 219 -40.67 15.46 0.92
N LEU A 220 -39.78 14.51 0.62
CA LEU A 220 -39.80 13.68 -0.60
C LEU A 220 -39.89 12.19 -0.30
N ILE A 221 -39.38 11.76 0.86
CA ILE A 221 -39.37 10.36 1.30
C ILE A 221 -39.99 10.28 2.71
N SER A 222 -41.28 10.63 2.81
CA SER A 222 -42.08 10.40 4.02
C SER A 222 -42.69 8.97 4.05
N ASP A 223 -42.33 8.13 3.09
CA ASP A 223 -42.89 6.80 2.87
C ASP A 223 -41.78 5.74 3.01
N ILE A 224 -41.89 4.94 4.07
CA ILE A 224 -40.96 3.84 4.39
C ILE A 224 -40.86 2.84 3.23
N SER A 225 -41.93 2.65 2.46
CA SER A 225 -41.93 1.74 1.30
C SER A 225 -41.06 2.24 0.15
N LEU A 226 -40.84 3.55 0.03
CA LEU A 226 -39.99 4.14 -1.00
C LEU A 226 -38.50 3.97 -0.67
N GLU A 227 -38.13 4.13 0.61
CA GLU A 227 -36.76 3.89 1.10
C GLU A 227 -36.37 2.41 0.91
N GLU A 228 -37.23 1.46 1.33
CA GLU A 228 -37.03 0.02 1.07
C GLU A 228 -36.94 -0.28 -0.43
N LYS A 229 -37.82 0.30 -1.25
CA LYS A 229 -37.80 0.11 -2.71
C LYS A 229 -36.47 0.57 -3.31
N ILE A 230 -35.96 1.75 -2.95
CA ILE A 230 -34.67 2.27 -3.41
C ILE A 230 -33.54 1.33 -2.97
N TYR A 231 -33.52 0.94 -1.69
CA TYR A 231 -32.51 0.04 -1.14
C TYR A 231 -32.44 -1.30 -1.89
N PHE A 232 -33.60 -1.93 -2.16
CA PHE A 232 -33.63 -3.19 -2.90
C PHE A 232 -33.23 -3.04 -4.37
N ILE A 233 -33.62 -1.96 -5.06
CA ILE A 233 -33.18 -1.69 -6.44
C ILE A 233 -31.66 -1.54 -6.52
N VAL A 234 -31.06 -0.78 -5.60
CA VAL A 234 -29.59 -0.60 -5.57
C VAL A 234 -28.91 -1.92 -5.23
N ARG A 235 -29.34 -2.62 -4.18
CA ARG A 235 -28.80 -3.93 -3.79
C ARG A 235 -28.79 -4.90 -4.97
N ASP A 236 -29.94 -5.07 -5.63
CA ASP A 236 -30.11 -6.08 -6.66
C ASP A 236 -29.39 -5.69 -7.96
N SER A 237 -29.37 -4.39 -8.31
CA SER A 237 -28.55 -3.88 -9.42
C SER A 237 -27.06 -4.13 -9.17
N LEU A 238 -26.56 -3.95 -7.95
CA LEU A 238 -25.16 -4.20 -7.59
C LEU A 238 -24.83 -5.71 -7.57
N ILE A 239 -25.69 -6.55 -6.99
CA ILE A 239 -25.52 -8.03 -6.99
C ILE A 239 -25.46 -8.55 -8.44
N ASN A 240 -26.39 -8.13 -9.30
CA ASN A 240 -26.43 -8.56 -10.70
C ASN A 240 -25.19 -8.15 -11.51
N GLN A 241 -24.48 -7.11 -11.08
CA GLN A 241 -23.22 -6.66 -11.67
C GLN A 241 -21.99 -7.37 -11.09
N SER A 242 -22.16 -8.30 -10.15
CA SER A 242 -21.08 -9.09 -9.54
C SER A 242 -19.96 -8.24 -8.89
N VAL A 243 -20.32 -7.07 -8.35
CA VAL A 243 -19.44 -6.19 -7.56
C VAL A 243 -19.09 -6.83 -6.22
N VAL A 244 -18.01 -6.36 -5.57
CA VAL A 244 -17.65 -6.82 -4.22
C VAL A 244 -18.13 -5.81 -3.18
N PHE A 245 -19.03 -6.22 -2.28
CA PHE A 245 -19.52 -5.36 -1.21
C PHE A 245 -18.50 -5.24 -0.06
N LEU A 246 -18.28 -4.01 0.44
CA LEU A 246 -17.47 -3.73 1.63
C LEU A 246 -18.12 -2.77 2.65
N GLY A 247 -19.22 -2.08 2.31
CA GLY A 247 -19.88 -1.10 3.18
C GLY A 247 -20.90 -1.66 4.16
N GLY A 248 -21.97 -0.88 4.39
CA GLY A 248 -23.07 -1.22 5.31
C GLY A 248 -23.69 -2.58 5.03
N TYR A 249 -23.99 -2.89 3.76
CA TYR A 249 -24.53 -4.19 3.38
C TYR A 249 -23.58 -5.36 3.75
N ALA A 250 -22.29 -5.27 3.43
CA ALA A 250 -21.29 -6.28 3.80
C ALA A 250 -21.20 -6.47 5.32
N SER A 251 -21.24 -5.36 6.06
CA SER A 251 -21.20 -5.36 7.52
C SER A 251 -22.45 -5.98 8.15
N SER A 252 -23.64 -5.75 7.56
CA SER A 252 -24.89 -6.37 7.99
C SER A 252 -24.85 -7.91 7.89
N LEU A 253 -24.15 -8.45 6.89
CA LEU A 253 -23.95 -9.89 6.69
C LEU A 253 -23.02 -10.48 7.76
N TYR A 254 -21.95 -9.78 8.12
CA TYR A 254 -21.10 -10.11 9.28
C TYR A 254 -21.84 -9.95 10.63
N GLY A 255 -22.88 -9.11 10.69
CA GLY A 255 -23.77 -8.93 11.86
C GLY A 255 -24.39 -10.22 12.41
N LYS A 256 -24.49 -11.28 11.59
CA LYS A 256 -24.89 -12.63 12.03
C LYS A 256 -23.98 -13.22 13.12
N PHE A 257 -22.71 -12.80 13.18
CA PHE A 257 -21.71 -13.26 14.16
C PHE A 257 -21.45 -12.27 15.31
N MET A 258 -22.17 -11.14 15.31
CA MET A 258 -22.11 -10.11 16.36
C MET A 258 -23.20 -10.35 17.43
N SER A 259 -23.08 -9.69 18.59
CA SER A 259 -24.14 -9.73 19.61
C SER A 259 -25.43 -9.04 19.10
N PHE A 260 -26.57 -9.30 19.75
CA PHE A 260 -27.86 -8.73 19.34
C PHE A 260 -27.85 -7.19 19.27
N LYS A 261 -27.17 -6.51 20.22
CA LYS A 261 -27.04 -5.05 20.22
C LYS A 261 -26.22 -4.56 19.02
N GLU A 262 -25.02 -5.13 18.83
CA GLU A 262 -24.11 -4.80 17.73
C GLU A 262 -24.77 -5.08 16.36
N ARG A 263 -25.44 -6.23 16.21
CA ARG A 263 -26.20 -6.60 15.00
C ARG A 263 -27.24 -5.56 14.61
N ARG A 264 -28.02 -5.06 15.59
CA ARG A 264 -29.06 -4.04 15.34
C ARG A 264 -28.48 -2.69 14.91
N LEU A 265 -27.24 -2.37 15.29
CA LEU A 265 -26.56 -1.15 14.86
C LEU A 265 -26.05 -1.29 13.42
N VAL A 266 -25.38 -2.40 13.08
CA VAL A 266 -24.84 -2.61 11.71
C VAL A 266 -25.93 -2.80 10.65
N GLN A 267 -27.11 -3.29 11.04
CA GLN A 267 -28.28 -3.42 10.15
C GLN A 267 -28.97 -2.09 9.82
N LYS A 268 -28.64 -0.99 10.51
CA LYS A 268 -29.21 0.34 10.27
C LYS A 268 -28.45 1.20 9.26
N ILE A 269 -27.37 0.68 8.68
CA ILE A 269 -26.51 1.42 7.75
C ILE A 269 -27.04 1.18 6.33
N PRO A 270 -27.69 2.15 5.66
CA PRO A 270 -28.25 1.97 4.32
C PRO A 270 -27.18 2.09 3.20
N ASP A 271 -25.95 2.48 3.57
CA ASP A 271 -24.87 2.84 2.65
C ASP A 271 -24.29 1.59 1.90
N PHE A 272 -24.27 1.65 0.56
CA PHE A 272 -23.64 0.64 -0.31
C PHE A 272 -22.23 1.03 -0.77
N ASP A 273 -21.20 0.70 0.01
CA ASP A 273 -19.82 0.79 -0.47
C ASP A 273 -19.39 -0.53 -1.15
N VAL A 274 -18.89 -0.45 -2.38
CA VAL A 274 -18.51 -1.60 -3.20
C VAL A 274 -17.23 -1.36 -4.02
N LEU A 275 -16.57 -2.44 -4.46
CA LEU A 275 -15.51 -2.41 -5.48
C LEU A 275 -16.08 -2.83 -6.84
N SER A 276 -15.72 -2.09 -7.89
CA SER A 276 -15.96 -2.43 -9.30
C SER A 276 -14.75 -2.07 -10.15
N GLU A 277 -14.41 -2.89 -11.14
CA GLU A 277 -13.31 -2.60 -12.08
C GLU A 277 -13.68 -1.48 -13.07
N ASP A 278 -14.97 -1.24 -13.29
CA ASP A 278 -15.52 -0.09 -14.04
C ASP A 278 -16.57 0.64 -13.18
N PRO A 279 -16.13 1.48 -12.21
CA PRO A 279 -17.02 2.19 -11.30
C PRO A 279 -18.04 3.08 -11.99
N LYS A 280 -17.63 3.73 -13.08
CA LYS A 280 -18.49 4.65 -13.84
C LYS A 280 -19.65 3.90 -14.47
N ARG A 281 -19.37 2.78 -15.14
CA ARG A 281 -20.44 1.94 -15.72
C ARG A 281 -21.33 1.34 -14.65
N THR A 282 -20.77 0.92 -13.52
CA THR A 282 -21.58 0.41 -12.40
C THR A 282 -22.52 1.48 -11.86
N ALA A 283 -22.06 2.73 -11.73
CA ALA A 283 -22.90 3.83 -11.30
C ALA A 283 -24.03 4.13 -12.31
N MET A 284 -23.72 4.17 -13.61
CA MET A 284 -24.72 4.39 -14.67
C MET A 284 -25.80 3.30 -14.68
N ILE A 285 -25.44 2.03 -14.53
CA ILE A 285 -26.42 0.92 -14.49
C ILE A 285 -27.31 1.01 -13.23
N VAL A 286 -26.79 1.45 -12.09
CA VAL A 286 -27.62 1.70 -10.89
C VAL A 286 -28.58 2.88 -11.12
N GLU A 287 -28.10 3.96 -11.74
CA GLU A 287 -28.95 5.10 -12.13
C GLU A 287 -30.06 4.69 -13.10
N GLU A 288 -29.76 3.95 -14.16
CA GLU A 288 -30.75 3.39 -15.10
C GLU A 288 -31.83 2.58 -14.37
N ARG A 289 -31.45 1.69 -13.43
CA ARG A 289 -32.43 0.90 -12.66
C ARG A 289 -33.29 1.71 -11.71
N LEU A 290 -32.77 2.81 -11.16
CA LEU A 290 -33.55 3.74 -10.36
C LEU A 290 -34.52 4.55 -11.25
N GLN A 291 -34.10 4.97 -12.44
CA GLN A 291 -34.94 5.66 -13.43
C GLN A 291 -36.06 4.74 -13.95
N ASP A 292 -35.76 3.49 -14.32
CA ASP A 292 -36.74 2.45 -14.70
C ASP A 292 -37.85 2.30 -13.65
N ALA A 293 -37.49 2.39 -12.37
CA ALA A 293 -38.40 2.26 -11.24
C ALA A 293 -39.19 3.54 -10.89
N GLY A 294 -38.99 4.63 -11.66
CA GLY A 294 -39.66 5.92 -11.50
C GLY A 294 -39.01 6.87 -10.47
N ILE A 295 -37.82 6.56 -9.96
CA ILE A 295 -37.08 7.41 -9.02
C ILE A 295 -36.50 8.61 -9.78
N LYS A 296 -36.55 9.81 -9.16
CA LYS A 296 -36.12 11.08 -9.75
C LYS A 296 -35.03 11.72 -8.89
N LYS A 297 -34.36 12.76 -9.44
CA LYS A 297 -33.24 13.47 -8.78
C LYS A 297 -32.05 12.56 -8.44
N ILE A 298 -31.78 11.58 -9.30
CA ILE A 298 -30.57 10.78 -9.21
C ILE A 298 -29.40 11.64 -9.69
N SER A 299 -28.22 11.46 -9.10
CA SER A 299 -26.98 12.06 -9.58
C SER A 299 -25.78 11.18 -9.25
N ILE A 300 -24.78 11.22 -10.12
CA ILE A 300 -23.51 10.51 -9.97
C ILE A 300 -22.41 11.57 -9.89
N LYS A 301 -21.57 11.51 -8.86
CA LYS A 301 -20.42 12.40 -8.69
C LYS A 301 -19.11 11.62 -8.70
N LYS A 302 -18.15 12.07 -9.51
CA LYS A 302 -16.78 11.52 -9.52
C LYS A 302 -15.96 12.12 -8.38
N HIS A 303 -15.17 11.29 -7.71
CA HIS A 303 -14.16 11.67 -6.73
C HIS A 303 -12.81 11.10 -7.16
N ASP A 304 -11.80 11.97 -7.29
CA ASP A 304 -10.44 11.55 -7.62
C ASP A 304 -9.73 10.86 -6.44
N ALA A 305 -8.68 10.09 -6.72
CA ALA A 305 -7.93 9.36 -5.70
C ALA A 305 -7.17 10.29 -4.73
N VAL A 306 -7.13 9.94 -3.45
CA VAL A 306 -6.33 10.61 -2.42
C VAL A 306 -5.10 9.77 -2.09
N GLY A 307 -4.02 10.02 -2.85
CA GLY A 307 -2.79 9.22 -2.78
C GLY A 307 -3.03 7.76 -3.15
N GLU A 308 -2.28 6.85 -2.54
CA GLU A 308 -2.46 5.39 -2.70
C GLU A 308 -3.48 4.78 -1.70
N ILE A 309 -4.18 5.63 -0.93
CA ILE A 309 -5.00 5.19 0.22
C ILE A 309 -6.49 5.17 -0.11
N ILE A 310 -7.00 6.24 -0.73
CA ILE A 310 -8.40 6.32 -1.17
C ILE A 310 -8.41 6.29 -2.70
N PRO A 311 -8.98 5.26 -3.35
CA PRO A 311 -8.97 5.17 -4.80
C PRO A 311 -9.99 6.12 -5.45
N GLU A 312 -9.90 6.29 -6.77
CA GLU A 312 -10.96 6.92 -7.56
C GLU A 312 -12.30 6.21 -7.30
N HIS A 313 -13.37 6.98 -7.12
CA HIS A 313 -14.69 6.43 -6.85
C HIS A 313 -15.82 7.31 -7.35
N TYR A 314 -17.01 6.70 -7.46
CA TYR A 314 -18.23 7.35 -7.90
C TYR A 314 -19.27 7.25 -6.78
N GLU A 315 -19.76 8.40 -6.35
CA GLU A 315 -20.80 8.58 -5.34
C GLU A 315 -22.16 8.63 -6.05
N ILE A 316 -23.12 7.80 -5.62
CA ILE A 316 -24.50 7.80 -6.13
C ILE A 316 -25.39 8.49 -5.10
N ARG A 317 -26.21 9.46 -5.55
CA ARG A 317 -27.19 10.15 -4.71
C ARG A 317 -28.60 10.11 -5.29
N VAL A 318 -29.59 10.17 -4.41
CA VAL A 318 -30.98 10.56 -4.73
C VAL A 318 -31.33 11.78 -3.89
N GLY A 319 -31.63 12.91 -4.54
CA GLY A 319 -31.80 14.18 -3.83
C GLY A 319 -30.49 14.61 -3.17
N LYS A 320 -30.48 14.71 -1.84
CA LYS A 320 -29.26 14.99 -1.05
C LYS A 320 -28.57 13.71 -0.56
N ASP A 321 -29.33 12.62 -0.47
CA ASP A 321 -28.97 11.41 0.25
C ASP A 321 -28.02 10.54 -0.57
N ILE A 322 -26.93 10.09 0.06
CA ILE A 322 -25.93 9.22 -0.55
C ILE A 322 -26.42 7.78 -0.42
N LEU A 323 -26.56 7.09 -1.56
CA LEU A 323 -26.93 5.67 -1.60
C LEU A 323 -25.71 4.76 -1.44
N GLY A 324 -24.54 5.22 -1.91
CA GLY A 324 -23.32 4.43 -1.84
C GLY A 324 -22.17 4.97 -2.69
N HIS A 325 -21.02 4.32 -2.54
CA HIS A 325 -19.79 4.64 -3.26
C HIS A 325 -19.27 3.40 -3.99
N ILE A 326 -18.91 3.57 -5.25
CA ILE A 326 -18.30 2.52 -6.07
C ILE A 326 -16.83 2.89 -6.28
N TYR A 327 -15.95 2.15 -5.62
CA TYR A 327 -14.51 2.39 -5.62
C TYR A 327 -13.80 1.54 -6.68
N GLN A 328 -12.81 2.13 -7.36
CA GLN A 328 -11.93 1.39 -8.26
C GLN A 328 -10.88 0.61 -7.45
N PRO A 329 -10.70 -0.71 -7.66
CA PRO A 329 -9.66 -1.46 -6.97
C PRO A 329 -8.27 -1.12 -7.53
N ILE A 330 -7.40 -0.57 -6.69
CA ILE A 330 -5.98 -0.26 -7.01
C ILE A 330 -5.04 -1.47 -6.95
N ALA A 331 -5.57 -2.62 -6.52
CA ALA A 331 -4.86 -3.88 -6.32
C ALA A 331 -5.88 -5.03 -6.33
N CYS A 332 -5.42 -6.29 -6.34
CA CYS A 332 -6.32 -7.44 -6.23
C CYS A 332 -6.77 -7.62 -4.76
N HIS A 333 -7.95 -7.11 -4.40
CA HIS A 333 -8.48 -7.17 -3.03
C HIS A 333 -9.38 -8.39 -2.81
N SER A 334 -9.11 -9.17 -1.76
CA SER A 334 -9.76 -10.45 -1.50
C SER A 334 -11.25 -10.34 -1.14
N TYR A 335 -12.03 -11.30 -1.61
CA TYR A 335 -13.44 -11.46 -1.28
C TYR A 335 -13.82 -12.94 -1.09
N ASN A 336 -14.98 -13.15 -0.48
CA ASN A 336 -15.67 -14.42 -0.35
C ASN A 336 -16.95 -14.39 -1.17
N GLU A 337 -17.30 -15.52 -1.79
CA GLU A 337 -18.61 -15.71 -2.42
C GLU A 337 -19.52 -16.42 -1.42
N ILE A 338 -20.76 -15.92 -1.29
CA ILE A 338 -21.80 -16.53 -0.48
C ILE A 338 -23.09 -16.64 -1.30
N HIS A 339 -23.85 -17.71 -1.05
CA HIS A 339 -25.17 -17.89 -1.63
C HIS A 339 -26.21 -17.24 -0.71
N ILE A 340 -26.99 -16.32 -1.26
CA ILE A 340 -28.18 -15.75 -0.62
C ILE A 340 -29.33 -15.99 -1.59
N ASP A 341 -30.30 -16.80 -1.15
CA ASP A 341 -31.38 -17.33 -1.98
C ASP A 341 -30.82 -17.99 -3.26
N SER A 342 -31.21 -17.51 -4.45
CA SER A 342 -30.69 -17.98 -5.74
C SER A 342 -29.44 -17.22 -6.25
N HIS A 343 -28.93 -16.24 -5.50
CA HIS A 343 -27.89 -15.32 -5.96
C HIS A 343 -26.54 -15.59 -5.32
N ILE A 344 -25.48 -15.39 -6.10
CA ILE A 344 -24.09 -15.35 -5.60
C ILE A 344 -23.78 -13.90 -5.24
N VAL A 345 -23.48 -13.64 -3.99
CA VAL A 345 -23.09 -12.31 -3.48
C VAL A 345 -21.61 -12.34 -3.13
N ARG A 346 -20.84 -11.40 -3.68
CA ARG A 346 -19.42 -11.25 -3.37
C ARG A 346 -19.23 -10.23 -2.26
N VAL A 347 -18.62 -10.64 -1.16
CA VAL A 347 -18.39 -9.78 0.01
C VAL A 347 -16.91 -9.76 0.30
N GLY A 348 -16.33 -8.57 0.50
CA GLY A 348 -14.93 -8.44 0.89
C GLY A 348 -14.64 -9.29 2.13
N THR A 349 -13.43 -9.85 2.23
CA THR A 349 -13.01 -10.53 3.47
C THR A 349 -12.95 -9.51 4.62
N ILE A 350 -12.98 -9.98 5.88
CA ILE A 350 -12.80 -9.07 7.03
C ILE A 350 -11.50 -8.26 6.91
N ASP A 351 -10.44 -8.87 6.38
CA ASP A 351 -9.17 -8.19 6.13
C ASP A 351 -9.31 -7.05 5.09
N THR A 352 -10.07 -7.27 4.01
CA THR A 352 -10.43 -6.22 3.04
C THR A 352 -11.28 -5.12 3.68
N LEU A 353 -12.34 -5.45 4.43
CA LEU A 353 -13.19 -4.44 5.07
C LEU A 353 -12.40 -3.57 6.06
N LEU A 354 -11.56 -4.20 6.90
CA LEU A 354 -10.74 -3.49 7.87
C LEU A 354 -9.70 -2.58 7.21
N THR A 355 -9.16 -2.99 6.05
CA THR A 355 -8.29 -2.13 5.22
C THR A 355 -9.02 -0.84 4.83
N PHE A 356 -10.17 -0.94 4.16
CA PHE A 356 -10.90 0.22 3.66
C PHE A 356 -11.43 1.10 4.80
N TYR A 357 -12.02 0.51 5.85
CA TYR A 357 -12.51 1.28 6.99
C TYR A 357 -11.40 2.03 7.73
N LEU A 358 -10.26 1.39 8.00
CA LEU A 358 -9.13 2.08 8.62
C LEU A 358 -8.49 3.14 7.71
N ALA A 359 -8.57 2.98 6.38
CA ALA A 359 -8.17 4.01 5.43
C ALA A 359 -9.12 5.23 5.46
N PHE A 360 -10.43 4.99 5.53
CA PHE A 360 -11.48 6.02 5.57
C PHE A 360 -11.34 6.93 6.80
N VAL A 361 -10.93 6.40 7.97
CA VAL A 361 -10.63 7.17 9.20
C VAL A 361 -9.67 8.35 8.95
N TYR A 362 -8.68 8.17 8.08
CA TYR A 362 -7.65 9.18 7.82
C TYR A 362 -7.92 10.03 6.58
N SER A 363 -8.94 9.69 5.78
CA SER A 363 -9.24 10.31 4.49
C SER A 363 -9.51 11.83 4.55
N GLY A 364 -10.01 12.34 5.68
CA GLY A 364 -10.44 13.74 5.82
C GLY A 364 -11.73 14.08 5.06
N ILE A 365 -12.47 13.06 4.61
CA ILE A 365 -13.71 13.23 3.83
C ILE A 365 -14.89 13.40 4.79
N GLU A 366 -15.68 14.46 4.60
CA GLU A 366 -16.75 14.89 5.52
C GLU A 366 -17.83 13.82 5.79
N TYR A 367 -18.16 12.98 4.81
CA TYR A 367 -19.13 11.89 4.99
C TYR A 367 -18.54 10.62 5.64
N HIS A 368 -17.25 10.59 5.98
CA HIS A 368 -16.64 9.52 6.76
C HIS A 368 -16.70 9.86 8.25
N ASP A 369 -17.84 9.57 8.87
CA ASP A 369 -17.98 9.63 10.34
C ASP A 369 -16.99 8.66 10.99
N LYS A 370 -15.96 9.24 11.62
CA LYS A 370 -14.83 8.54 12.18
C LYS A 370 -15.23 7.59 13.32
N ASP A 371 -16.16 7.99 14.16
CA ASP A 371 -16.57 7.23 15.34
C ASP A 371 -17.41 6.02 14.91
N ARG A 372 -18.33 6.22 13.96
CA ARG A 372 -19.07 5.16 13.26
C ARG A 372 -18.11 4.15 12.64
N ILE A 373 -17.11 4.61 11.88
CA ILE A 373 -16.14 3.74 11.20
C ILE A 373 -15.28 2.97 12.22
N LEU A 374 -14.79 3.61 13.28
CA LEU A 374 -13.99 2.95 14.31
C LEU A 374 -14.79 1.90 15.10
N CYS A 375 -16.08 2.14 15.33
CA CYS A 375 -16.97 1.14 15.90
C CYS A 375 -17.22 -0.04 14.95
N MET A 376 -17.34 0.21 13.64
CA MET A 376 -17.41 -0.87 12.63
C MET A 376 -16.13 -1.71 12.61
N VAL A 377 -14.95 -1.07 12.70
CA VAL A 377 -13.65 -1.74 12.86
C VAL A 377 -13.63 -2.60 14.13
N GLU A 378 -14.11 -2.10 15.26
CA GLU A 378 -14.16 -2.86 16.52
C GLU A 378 -15.05 -4.12 16.39
N TYR A 379 -16.23 -3.99 15.80
CA TYR A 379 -17.16 -5.10 15.62
C TYR A 379 -16.62 -6.17 14.66
N LEU A 380 -16.05 -5.75 13.53
CA LEU A 380 -15.38 -6.65 12.58
C LEU A 380 -14.17 -7.34 13.23
N TYR A 381 -13.38 -6.62 14.02
CA TYR A 381 -12.26 -7.20 14.77
C TYR A 381 -12.72 -8.26 15.78
N LYS A 382 -13.78 -8.01 16.55
CA LYS A 382 -14.38 -9.01 17.47
C LYS A 382 -14.88 -10.25 16.72
N VAL A 383 -15.49 -10.07 15.54
CA VAL A 383 -15.91 -11.20 14.68
C VAL A 383 -14.69 -11.97 14.19
N GLN A 384 -13.64 -11.28 13.71
CA GLN A 384 -12.39 -11.89 13.27
C GLN A 384 -11.73 -12.70 14.39
N GLU A 385 -11.58 -12.12 15.59
CA GLU A 385 -10.90 -12.73 16.72
C GLU A 385 -11.58 -14.03 17.17
N LYS A 386 -12.90 -14.00 17.33
CA LYS A 386 -13.70 -15.18 17.73
C LYS A 386 -13.70 -16.30 16.68
N ASN A 387 -13.65 -15.94 15.39
CA ASN A 387 -13.86 -16.88 14.28
C ASN A 387 -12.59 -17.15 13.45
N ARG A 388 -11.40 -16.76 13.93
CA ARG A 388 -10.14 -16.73 13.16
C ARG A 388 -9.70 -18.07 12.53
N LEU A 389 -10.26 -19.20 12.99
CA LEU A 389 -9.96 -20.55 12.51
C LEU A 389 -11.09 -21.17 11.66
N GLU A 390 -12.23 -20.50 11.48
CA GLU A 390 -13.43 -21.08 10.84
C GLU A 390 -13.25 -21.42 9.35
N GLN A 391 -12.48 -20.59 8.63
CA GLN A 391 -12.08 -20.79 7.23
C GLN A 391 -13.18 -21.16 6.21
N LYS A 392 -14.43 -20.79 6.49
CA LYS A 392 -15.62 -21.16 5.69
C LYS A 392 -16.58 -19.99 5.46
N GLY A 393 -17.25 -19.99 4.31
CA GLY A 393 -18.22 -18.96 3.91
C GLY A 393 -17.64 -17.54 4.03
N ILE A 394 -18.46 -16.60 4.52
CA ILE A 394 -18.06 -15.20 4.72
C ILE A 394 -16.92 -15.03 5.74
N LEU A 395 -16.71 -16.00 6.64
CA LEU A 395 -15.66 -16.00 7.67
C LEU A 395 -14.32 -16.57 7.17
N LYS A 396 -14.25 -17.03 5.91
CA LYS A 396 -12.98 -17.45 5.31
C LYS A 396 -12.03 -16.26 5.22
N ARG A 397 -10.80 -16.43 5.73
CA ARG A 397 -9.72 -15.45 5.60
C ARG A 397 -8.72 -15.96 4.57
N TYR A 398 -7.83 -15.08 4.11
CA TYR A 398 -6.79 -15.47 3.14
C TYR A 398 -7.40 -16.07 1.85
N SER A 399 -8.56 -15.55 1.43
CA SER A 399 -9.22 -15.98 0.19
C SER A 399 -8.37 -15.60 -1.01
N LEU A 400 -8.21 -16.53 -1.95
CA LEU A 400 -7.49 -16.30 -3.21
C LEU A 400 -8.36 -15.58 -4.25
N ASN A 401 -9.68 -15.59 -4.10
CA ASN A 401 -10.59 -14.84 -4.95
C ASN A 401 -10.41 -13.34 -4.63
N CYS A 402 -10.07 -12.53 -5.63
CA CYS A 402 -9.90 -11.10 -5.49
C CYS A 402 -10.39 -10.32 -6.72
N ILE A 403 -10.69 -9.03 -6.53
CA ILE A 403 -11.15 -8.09 -7.56
C ILE A 403 -10.10 -7.02 -7.81
N GLY A 404 -9.91 -6.60 -9.06
CA GLY A 404 -8.86 -5.68 -9.49
C GLY A 404 -7.56 -6.39 -9.85
N LYS A 405 -6.66 -5.68 -10.54
CA LYS A 405 -5.33 -6.18 -10.90
C LYS A 405 -4.31 -5.76 -9.85
N GLN A 406 -3.52 -6.69 -9.32
CA GLN A 406 -2.32 -6.36 -8.55
C GLN A 406 -1.20 -5.94 -9.52
N PRO A 407 -0.60 -4.74 -9.39
CA PRO A 407 0.57 -4.36 -10.18
C PRO A 407 1.76 -5.27 -9.85
N THR A 408 2.37 -5.83 -10.89
CA THR A 408 3.62 -6.60 -10.79
C THR A 408 4.85 -5.70 -10.89
N LEU A 409 6.04 -6.21 -10.55
CA LEU A 409 7.30 -5.49 -10.78
C LEU A 409 7.51 -5.14 -12.26
N ASP A 410 7.00 -5.95 -13.20
CA ASP A 410 7.12 -5.68 -14.62
C ASP A 410 6.09 -4.66 -15.12
N ASP A 411 4.89 -4.59 -14.52
CA ASP A 411 3.94 -3.48 -14.74
C ASP A 411 4.57 -2.15 -14.29
N LEU A 412 5.15 -2.10 -13.08
CA LEU A 412 5.81 -0.90 -12.54
C LEU A 412 7.03 -0.48 -13.39
N ARG A 413 7.77 -1.44 -13.96
CA ARG A 413 8.86 -1.17 -14.92
C ARG A 413 8.33 -0.63 -16.24
N ALA A 414 7.22 -1.17 -16.75
CA ALA A 414 6.59 -0.71 -17.99
C ALA A 414 6.09 0.73 -17.84
N GLU A 415 5.35 1.03 -16.76
CA GLU A 415 4.89 2.38 -16.42
C GLU A 415 6.07 3.37 -16.31
N LYS A 416 7.15 2.99 -15.61
CA LYS A 416 8.37 3.81 -15.57
C LYS A 416 9.03 4.01 -16.94
N ALA A 417 9.02 3.00 -17.81
CA ALA A 417 9.56 3.13 -19.17
C ALA A 417 8.70 4.04 -20.07
N GLU A 418 7.39 4.09 -19.84
CA GLU A 418 6.47 5.02 -20.51
C GLU A 418 6.65 6.45 -19.99
N LYS A 419 6.62 6.63 -18.66
CA LYS A 419 6.87 7.93 -18.02
C LYS A 419 8.24 8.51 -18.35
N PHE A 420 9.26 7.68 -18.55
CA PHE A 420 10.59 8.14 -18.98
C PHE A 420 10.57 8.74 -20.40
N LYS A 421 9.74 8.21 -21.31
CA LYS A 421 9.56 8.75 -22.66
C LYS A 421 8.74 10.04 -22.63
N GLU A 422 7.63 10.03 -21.88
CA GLU A 422 6.74 11.19 -21.70
C GLU A 422 7.46 12.40 -21.10
N LEU A 423 8.30 12.17 -20.09
CA LEU A 423 8.98 13.21 -19.34
C LEU A 423 10.42 13.49 -19.83
N ALA A 424 10.84 12.91 -20.96
CA ALA A 424 12.22 13.00 -21.47
C ALA A 424 12.69 14.45 -21.69
N SER A 425 11.79 15.34 -22.09
CA SER A 425 12.04 16.79 -22.28
C SER A 425 11.93 17.62 -21.00
N LYS A 426 11.43 17.02 -19.89
CA LYS A 426 11.19 17.70 -18.61
C LYS A 426 12.26 17.37 -17.54
N ARG A 427 13.46 16.94 -17.94
CA ARG A 427 14.55 16.62 -16.99
C ARG A 427 14.88 17.82 -16.08
N GLY A 428 15.10 17.56 -14.80
CA GLY A 428 15.34 18.60 -13.78
C GLY A 428 14.08 19.33 -13.31
N THR A 429 12.89 18.92 -13.74
CA THR A 429 11.63 19.34 -13.13
C THR A 429 11.25 18.42 -11.97
N THR A 430 10.49 18.94 -11.01
CA THR A 430 9.87 18.16 -9.93
C THR A 430 9.07 16.96 -10.45
N GLU A 431 8.35 17.12 -11.56
CA GLU A 431 7.56 16.05 -12.18
C GLU A 431 8.44 14.89 -12.64
N TYR A 432 9.58 15.17 -13.30
CA TYR A 432 10.54 14.14 -13.70
C TYR A 432 11.23 13.50 -12.48
N ASP A 433 11.66 14.31 -11.52
CA ASP A 433 12.41 13.81 -10.36
C ASP A 433 11.53 12.94 -9.44
N MET A 434 10.22 13.18 -9.35
CA MET A 434 9.29 12.29 -8.64
C MET A 434 9.27 10.83 -9.16
N TRP A 435 9.66 10.61 -10.41
CA TRP A 435 9.79 9.28 -11.02
C TRP A 435 11.23 8.76 -11.08
N PHE A 436 12.19 9.67 -11.32
CA PHE A 436 13.55 9.35 -11.79
C PHE A 436 14.67 10.11 -11.07
N LEU A 437 14.43 10.66 -9.87
CA LEU A 437 15.46 11.31 -9.07
C LEU A 437 16.74 10.48 -9.06
N LYS A 438 17.87 11.13 -9.36
CA LYS A 438 19.20 10.60 -9.15
C LYS A 438 20.14 11.73 -8.72
N TYR A 439 20.17 11.96 -7.42
CA TYR A 439 20.84 13.08 -6.78
C TYR A 439 22.08 12.62 -6.02
N SER A 440 23.20 13.31 -6.21
CA SER A 440 24.44 13.09 -5.47
C SER A 440 25.15 14.43 -5.26
N PRO A 441 25.23 14.94 -4.01
CA PRO A 441 25.80 16.26 -3.71
C PRO A 441 27.21 16.50 -4.27
N SER A 442 28.05 15.46 -4.24
CA SER A 442 29.44 15.50 -4.72
C SER A 442 29.55 15.78 -6.22
N LYS A 443 28.57 15.38 -7.02
CA LYS A 443 28.54 15.57 -8.48
C LYS A 443 28.04 16.96 -8.89
N GLN A 444 27.19 17.60 -8.08
CA GLN A 444 26.63 18.90 -8.44
C GLN A 444 27.64 20.05 -8.36
N LYS A 445 28.63 20.00 -7.45
CA LYS A 445 29.70 21.00 -7.40
C LYS A 445 30.71 20.94 -8.56
N GLY A 446 30.65 19.89 -9.39
CA GLY A 446 31.50 19.74 -10.58
C GLY A 446 30.90 20.26 -11.89
N ALA A 447 29.59 20.57 -11.91
CA ALA A 447 28.91 21.02 -13.12
C ALA A 447 29.13 22.53 -13.34
N LYS A 448 30.14 22.88 -14.16
CA LYS A 448 30.09 24.13 -14.91
C LYS A 448 28.87 24.09 -15.86
N PRO A 449 28.27 25.24 -16.23
CA PRO A 449 27.28 25.25 -17.30
C PRO A 449 27.92 24.72 -18.59
N ASP A 450 27.23 23.86 -19.32
CA ASP A 450 27.63 23.54 -20.70
C ASP A 450 27.55 24.84 -21.52
N GLU A 451 28.70 25.32 -21.98
CA GLU A 451 28.73 26.30 -23.06
C GLU A 451 28.18 25.62 -24.30
N THR A 452 27.07 26.16 -24.83
CA THR A 452 26.47 25.70 -26.07
C THR A 452 27.49 25.80 -27.20
N GLU A 453 27.92 24.66 -27.75
CA GLU A 453 28.70 24.62 -29.00
C GLU A 453 27.85 25.21 -30.14
N THR A 454 28.06 26.49 -30.41
CA THR A 454 27.50 27.15 -31.59
C THR A 454 28.20 26.60 -32.83
N VAL A 455 27.47 25.80 -33.61
CA VAL A 455 27.91 25.34 -34.93
C VAL A 455 28.12 26.56 -35.83
N SER A 456 29.37 26.90 -36.11
CA SER A 456 29.71 27.96 -37.05
C SER A 456 29.68 27.44 -38.48
N GLU A 457 28.84 28.05 -39.31
CA GLU A 457 28.83 27.81 -40.75
C GLU A 457 30.16 28.27 -41.37
N SER A 458 30.74 27.46 -42.26
CA SER A 458 31.72 27.95 -43.24
C SER A 458 31.44 27.36 -44.61
N ALA A 459 31.24 28.23 -45.59
CA ALA A 459 30.71 27.87 -46.90
C ALA A 459 31.79 27.49 -47.92
N THR A 460 31.53 26.42 -48.67
CA THR A 460 31.95 26.15 -50.07
C THR A 460 33.30 26.61 -50.61
N LYS A 461 34.07 25.65 -51.16
CA LYS A 461 34.72 25.82 -52.48
C LYS A 461 34.85 24.52 -53.27
N LYS A 462 34.81 24.64 -54.60
CA LYS A 462 34.81 23.59 -55.64
C LYS A 462 36.26 23.04 -55.86
N SER A 463 36.62 22.01 -56.65
CA SER A 463 35.95 21.25 -57.73
C SER A 463 36.77 20.00 -58.18
N LYS A 464 36.12 19.01 -58.84
CA LYS A 464 36.65 18.10 -59.91
C LYS A 464 37.74 17.03 -59.52
N THR A 465 37.86 15.83 -60.12
CA THR A 465 37.12 15.11 -61.18
C THR A 465 37.32 13.57 -61.13
N LYS A 466 36.33 12.79 -61.64
CA LYS A 466 36.39 11.46 -62.34
C LYS A 466 37.56 10.48 -62.04
N SER A 467 37.31 9.21 -61.69
CA SER A 467 36.91 8.18 -62.66
C SER A 467 36.38 6.84 -62.04
N LYS A 468 35.61 6.08 -62.83
CA LYS A 468 35.23 4.65 -62.61
C LYS A 468 35.95 3.81 -63.68
N PRO A 469 36.34 2.52 -63.44
CA PRO A 469 35.40 1.36 -63.42
C PRO A 469 35.87 0.23 -62.43
N LYS A 470 35.36 -1.02 -62.34
CA LYS A 470 34.26 -1.80 -62.98
C LYS A 470 33.73 -2.93 -62.02
N THR A 471 32.86 -3.78 -62.57
CA THR A 471 32.35 -5.14 -62.20
C THR A 471 33.33 -6.15 -61.54
N VAL A 472 32.96 -7.22 -60.80
CA VAL A 472 32.02 -8.37 -61.06
C VAL A 472 31.59 -8.99 -59.69
N ARG A 473 30.31 -9.13 -59.27
CA ARG A 473 29.17 -10.06 -59.59
C ARG A 473 29.12 -11.44 -58.86
N LYS A 474 28.09 -11.61 -57.99
CA LYS A 474 27.43 -12.86 -57.46
C LYS A 474 28.28 -13.81 -56.56
N LYS A 475 27.77 -14.31 -55.41
CA LYS A 475 26.56 -15.16 -55.26
C LYS A 475 25.83 -14.97 -53.92
N LYS A 476 24.51 -15.22 -53.91
CA LYS A 476 23.72 -15.55 -52.71
C LYS A 476 23.95 -17.02 -52.33
N LEU A 477 23.91 -17.32 -51.04
CA LEU A 477 23.52 -18.64 -50.52
C LEU A 477 22.73 -18.41 -49.22
N ASN A 478 21.45 -18.78 -49.24
CA ASN A 478 20.67 -18.94 -48.01
C ASN A 478 21.05 -20.30 -47.40
N LEU A 479 21.16 -20.37 -46.08
CA LEU A 479 21.08 -21.62 -45.33
C LEU A 479 20.21 -21.41 -44.09
N VAL A 480 19.46 -22.45 -43.77
CA VAL A 480 18.29 -22.45 -42.89
C VAL A 480 18.59 -23.30 -41.66
N GLN A 481 17.93 -22.98 -40.53
CA GLN A 481 17.97 -23.70 -39.23
C GLN A 481 19.33 -23.62 -38.49
N THR A 482 19.38 -23.60 -37.15
CA THR A 482 18.50 -24.23 -36.15
C THR A 482 18.28 -23.35 -34.90
N ARG A 483 17.15 -23.55 -34.21
CA ARG A 483 16.99 -23.15 -32.80
C ARG A 483 17.86 -24.04 -31.91
N LYS A 484 18.59 -23.46 -30.96
CA LYS A 484 18.92 -24.14 -29.68
C LYS A 484 18.53 -23.26 -28.51
N LYS A 485 17.65 -23.79 -27.66
CA LYS A 485 17.51 -23.34 -26.27
C LYS A 485 18.83 -23.61 -25.55
N ASN A 486 19.29 -22.68 -24.73
CA ASN A 486 20.03 -22.99 -23.51
C ASN A 486 19.37 -22.17 -22.40
N GLY A 487 18.84 -22.85 -21.38
CA GLY A 487 18.38 -22.20 -20.17
C GLY A 487 19.57 -21.93 -19.25
N TRP A 488 19.41 -20.94 -18.38
CA TRP A 488 20.14 -20.87 -17.12
C TRP A 488 19.11 -20.94 -16.00
N LEU A 489 19.41 -21.74 -14.99
CA LEU A 489 18.56 -22.11 -13.87
C LEU A 489 19.38 -21.86 -12.61
N LEU A 490 18.71 -21.35 -11.57
CA LEU A 490 19.17 -21.17 -10.19
C LEU A 490 20.20 -20.03 -9.97
#